data_AF-A0A4S4GFT6-F1
#
_entry.id   AF-A0A4S4GFT6-F1
#
_cell.length_a   1.000
_cell.length_b   1.000
_cell.length_c   1.000
_cell.angle_alpha   90.00
_cell.angle_beta   90.00
_cell.angle_gamma   90.00
#
_symmetry.space_group_name_H-M   'P 1'
#
loop_
_entity.id
_entity.type
_entity.pdbx_description
1 polymer ?
#
loop_
_entity_poly.entity_id
_entity_poly.type
_entity_poly.pdbx_seq_one_letter_code
_entity_poly.pdbx_strand_id
1 'polypeptide(L)' 'MKKYICNVCGYEYDPAKGDPESGIPAGTSFEDLPEDWLCP' A
#
# COMPACT_ATOMS: atom_id res chain seq x y z
N MET A 1 1.40 12.45 0.07
CA MET A 1 2.02 11.15 0.45
C MET A 1 2.79 10.61 -0.75
N LYS A 2 3.92 9.95 -0.52
CA LYS A 2 4.65 9.30 -1.61
C LYS A 2 3.92 8.02 -1.99
N LYS A 3 3.78 7.75 -3.30
CA LYS A 3 3.30 6.46 -3.79
C LYS A 3 4.48 5.49 -3.88
N TYR A 4 4.18 4.20 -3.73
CA TYR A 4 5.20 3.16 -3.73
C TYR A 4 4.89 2.18 -4.84
N ILE A 5 5.91 1.87 -5.65
CA ILE A 5 5.77 0.95 -6.78
C ILE A 5 6.52 -0.32 -6.43
N CYS A 6 5.83 -1.46 -6.48
CA CYS A 6 6.46 -2.76 -6.34
C CYS A 6 7.42 -2.98 -7.51
N ASN A 7 8.71 -3.18 -7.23
CA ASN A 7 9.72 -3.40 -8.27
C ASN A 7 9.60 -4.76 -8.97
N VAL A 8 8.77 -5.68 -8.45
CA VAL A 8 8.58 -7.02 -9.02
C VAL A 8 7.44 -7.04 -10.02
N CYS A 9 6.25 -6.54 -9.63
CA CYS A 9 5.04 -6.59 -10.47
C CYS A 9 4.59 -5.23 -11.02
N GLY A 10 5.14 -4.12 -10.51
CA GLY A 10 4.74 -2.76 -10.91
C GLY A 10 3.49 -2.22 -10.20
N TYR A 11 2.94 -2.94 -9.22
CA TYR A 11 1.79 -2.46 -8.43
C TYR A 11 2.11 -1.12 -7.74
N GLU A 12 1.20 -0.14 -7.85
CA GLU A 12 1.32 1.16 -7.19
C GLU A 12 0.44 1.21 -5.94
N TYR A 13 1.06 1.19 -4.77
CA TYR A 13 0.39 1.53 -3.51
C TYR A 13 0.23 3.05 -3.42
N ASP A 14 -1.01 3.50 -3.38
CA ASP A 14 -1.40 4.89 -3.18
C ASP A 14 -1.94 5.09 -1.76
N PRO A 15 -1.17 5.70 -0.84
CA PRO A 15 -1.62 5.94 0.53
C PRO A 15 -2.93 6.73 0.61
N ALA A 16 -3.26 7.55 -0.39
CA ALA A 16 -4.54 8.27 -0.39
C ALA A 16 -5.74 7.35 -0.60
N LYS A 17 -5.53 6.15 -1.17
CA LYS A 17 -6.55 5.11 -1.34
C LYS A 17 -6.46 4.03 -0.26
N GLY A 18 -5.25 3.77 0.25
CA GLY A 18 -4.98 2.61 1.09
C GLY A 18 -5.09 1.32 0.26
N ASP A 19 -5.44 0.23 0.94
CA ASP A 19 -5.70 -1.07 0.33
C ASP A 19 -6.88 -1.75 1.06
N PRO A 20 -8.13 -1.30 0.81
CA PRO A 20 -9.30 -1.72 1.60
C PRO A 20 -9.60 -3.22 1.52
N GLU A 21 -9.19 -3.87 0.44
CA GLU A 21 -9.30 -5.32 0.24
C GLU A 21 -8.46 -6.12 1.24
N SER A 22 -7.27 -5.61 1.59
CA SER A 22 -6.41 -6.15 2.66
C SER A 22 -6.67 -5.49 4.02
N GLY A 23 -7.73 -4.70 4.16
CA GLY A 23 -8.10 -4.02 5.40
C GLY A 23 -7.27 -2.78 5.72
N ILE A 24 -6.54 -2.22 4.76
CA ILE A 24 -5.73 -1.01 4.95
C ILE A 24 -6.58 0.22 4.59
N PRO A 25 -6.87 1.13 5.54
CA PRO A 25 -7.66 2.31 5.26
C PRO A 25 -6.91 3.34 4.41
N ALA A 26 -7.67 4.21 3.75
CA ALA A 26 -7.13 5.41 3.11
C ALA A 26 -6.41 6.29 4.15
N GLY A 27 -5.26 6.83 3.75
CA GLY A 27 -4.37 7.62 4.60
C GLY A 27 -3.28 6.81 5.30
N THR A 28 -3.21 5.49 5.12
CA THR A 28 -2.11 4.69 5.67
C THR A 28 -0.85 4.87 4.82
N SER A 29 0.23 5.39 5.41
CA SER A 29 1.53 5.48 4.72
C SER A 29 2.07 4.09 4.46
N PHE A 30 2.92 3.92 3.44
CA PHE A 30 3.57 2.63 3.20
C PHE A 30 4.43 2.17 4.38
N GLU A 31 5.02 3.12 5.12
CA GLU A 31 5.81 2.88 6.34
C GLU A 31 4.95 2.38 7.52
N ASP A 32 3.64 2.61 7.47
CA ASP A 32 2.67 2.19 8.50
C ASP A 32 1.94 0.89 8.11
N LEU A 33 2.28 0.29 6.96
CA LEU A 33 1.71 -1.00 6.55
C LEU A 33 2.18 -2.14 7.48
N PRO A 34 1.32 -3.14 7.74
CA PRO A 34 1.74 -4.36 8.43
C PRO A 34 2.93 -5.02 7.72
N GLU A 35 3.84 -5.63 8.48
CA GLU A 35 5.01 -6.34 7.92
C GLU A 35 4.61 -7.55 7.05
N ASP A 36 3.40 -8.10 7.27
CA ASP A 36 2.83 -9.20 6.50
C ASP A 36 2.01 -8.74 5.28
N TRP A 37 1.82 -7.42 5.09
CA TRP A 37 1.09 -6.92 3.94
C TRP A 37 1.83 -7.26 2.64
N LEU A 38 1.09 -7.77 1.67
CA LEU A 38 1.57 -8.08 0.33
C LEU A 38 0.83 -7.22 -0.69
N CYS A 39 1.52 -6.84 -1.75
CA CYS A 39 0.85 -6.18 -2.87
C CYS A 39 -0.21 -7.12 -3.48
N PRO A 40 -1.41 -6.62 -3.77
CA PRO A 40 -2.45 -7.36 -4.50
C PRO A 40 -1.97 -7.97 -5.82
#